data_AF-A0A2E3MUP6-F1
#
_entry.id   AF-A0A2E3MUP6-F1
#
_cell.length_a   1.000
_cell.length_b   1.000
_cell.length_c   1.000
_cell.angle_alpha   90.00
_cell.angle_beta   90.00
_cell.angle_gamma   90.00
#
_symmetry.space_group_name_H-M   'P 1'
#
loop_
_entity.id
_entity.type
_entity.pdbx_description
1 polymer ?
#
loop_
_entity_poly.entity_id
_entity_poly.type
_entity_poly.pdbx_seq_one_letter_code
_entity_poly.pdbx_strand_id
1 'polypeptide(L)'
;MAQNKQHQFTFEDSPSSDRLSNRVLQWLARSYGTLLEWRARASDTYLAANGDSAMARNRVAFEVRSYFLQGDLVQEHLAQWRPGFESLETVQVTPPKVSPSNAAYVDWVRVADYLLLGVASPTDPLEQANQQRETEFQTAIGSWRIRQVVYSGAAAIRADNDLPDEVLLARLKEDHPDASMANIKEARRVARDGQPLEAPRQPVPAARLEVYQPLYF
;
A
#
# COMPACT_ATOMS: atom_id res chain seq x y z
N MET A 1 40.84 -7.33 38.54
CA MET A 1 40.78 -7.20 37.06
C MET A 1 39.82 -8.25 36.55
N ALA A 2 38.56 -7.87 36.31
CA ALA A 2 37.55 -8.80 35.80
C ALA A 2 37.73 -8.95 34.28
N GLN A 3 37.98 -10.17 33.83
CA GLN A 3 38.04 -10.51 32.41
C GLN A 3 36.64 -10.34 31.81
N ASN A 4 36.53 -9.36 30.91
CA ASN A 4 35.33 -9.12 30.11
C ASN A 4 35.21 -10.28 29.09
N LYS A 5 34.52 -11.36 29.47
CA LYS A 5 34.22 -12.46 28.56
C LYS A 5 33.14 -11.99 27.59
N GLN A 6 33.53 -11.56 26.40
CA GLN A 6 32.61 -11.40 25.28
C GLN A 6 32.00 -12.77 24.98
N HIS A 7 30.72 -12.95 25.33
CA HIS A 7 29.98 -14.15 24.97
C HIS A 7 29.42 -13.98 23.56
N GLN A 8 30.03 -14.69 22.62
CA GLN A 8 29.52 -14.83 21.26
C GLN A 8 28.35 -15.81 21.29
N PHE A 9 27.13 -15.33 21.07
CA PHE A 9 25.95 -16.18 20.93
C PHE A 9 25.94 -16.81 19.54
N THR A 10 26.29 -18.09 19.43
CA THR A 10 26.11 -18.89 18.22
C THR A 10 24.78 -19.64 18.29
N PHE A 11 23.81 -19.19 17.50
CA PHE A 11 22.48 -19.80 17.39
C PHE A 11 22.54 -21.11 16.57
N GLU A 12 23.05 -22.19 17.16
CA GLU A 12 23.31 -23.47 16.46
C GLU A 12 22.22 -24.56 16.63
N ASP A 13 21.21 -24.39 17.49
CA ASP A 13 20.28 -25.47 17.82
C ASP A 13 18.87 -25.34 17.20
N SER A 14 18.76 -25.46 15.87
CA SER A 14 17.45 -25.70 15.21
C SER A 14 17.61 -26.58 13.97
N PRO A 15 17.10 -27.81 13.87
CA PRO A 15 17.45 -28.72 12.79
C PRO A 15 16.80 -28.34 11.43
N SER A 16 17.53 -28.52 10.33
CA SER A 16 17.12 -28.39 8.91
C SER A 16 16.97 -26.97 8.32
N SER A 17 16.73 -26.87 7.01
CA SER A 17 16.85 -25.70 6.10
C SER A 17 16.33 -24.35 6.60
N ASP A 18 15.44 -24.38 7.59
CA ASP A 18 14.96 -23.21 8.33
C ASP A 18 16.05 -22.40 9.06
N ARG A 19 17.23 -22.98 9.32
CA ARG A 19 18.33 -22.28 10.00
C ARG A 19 18.68 -20.93 9.36
N LEU A 20 18.78 -20.90 8.02
CA LEU A 20 19.24 -19.69 7.33
C LEU A 20 18.13 -18.62 7.29
N SER A 21 16.89 -19.03 6.98
CA SER A 21 15.70 -18.16 7.05
C SER A 21 15.48 -17.59 8.45
N ASN A 22 15.63 -18.41 9.49
CA ASN A 22 15.50 -17.96 10.88
C ASN A 22 16.60 -16.97 11.27
N ARG A 23 17.85 -17.18 10.82
CA ARG A 23 18.94 -16.21 11.06
C ARG A 23 18.70 -14.87 10.35
N VAL A 24 18.13 -14.91 9.13
CA VAL A 24 17.69 -13.70 8.42
C VAL A 24 16.61 -12.97 9.21
N LEU A 25 15.57 -13.67 9.66
CA LEU A 25 14.51 -13.10 10.49
C LEU A 25 15.04 -12.50 11.79
N GLN A 26 15.91 -13.23 12.49
CA GLN A 26 16.57 -12.76 13.72
C GLN A 26 17.39 -11.49 13.47
N TRP A 27 18.09 -11.39 12.34
CA TRP A 27 18.83 -10.19 11.98
C TRP A 27 17.92 -8.99 11.69
N LEU A 28 16.83 -9.20 10.94
CA LEU A 28 15.85 -8.16 10.66
C LEU A 28 15.13 -7.71 11.93
N ALA A 29 14.97 -8.60 12.90
CA ALA A 29 14.36 -8.36 14.21
C ALA A 29 15.37 -8.15 15.36
N ARG A 30 16.65 -7.87 15.06
CA ARG A 30 17.73 -7.80 16.06
C ARG A 30 17.54 -6.69 17.11
N SER A 31 16.78 -5.66 16.75
CA SER A 31 16.32 -4.61 17.65
C SER A 31 14.87 -4.25 17.31
N TYR A 32 14.15 -3.73 18.30
CA TYR A 32 12.78 -3.27 18.09
C TYR A 32 12.70 -2.15 17.03
N GLY A 33 13.64 -1.20 17.06
CA GLY A 33 13.70 -0.12 16.08
C GLY A 33 13.89 -0.63 14.66
N THR A 34 14.84 -1.55 14.45
CA THR A 34 15.06 -2.13 13.12
C THR A 34 13.86 -2.94 12.63
N LEU A 35 13.19 -3.69 13.52
CA LEU A 35 11.98 -4.41 13.14
C LEU A 35 10.87 -3.46 12.71
N LEU A 36 10.68 -2.35 13.42
CA LEU A 36 9.69 -1.33 13.06
C LEU A 36 10.01 -0.69 11.71
N GLU A 37 11.27 -0.37 11.42
CA GLU A 37 11.67 0.18 10.12
C GLU A 37 11.36 -0.79 8.98
N TRP A 38 11.68 -2.08 9.15
CA TRP A 38 11.36 -3.09 8.14
C TRP A 38 9.86 -3.29 7.96
N ARG A 39 9.10 -3.29 9.06
CA ARG A 39 7.63 -3.37 9.00
C ARG A 39 7.04 -2.15 8.32
N ALA A 40 7.54 -0.95 8.59
CA ALA A 40 7.08 0.27 7.92
C ALA A 40 7.30 0.19 6.41
N ARG A 41 8.51 -0.22 5.96
CA ARG A 41 8.78 -0.42 4.52
C ARG A 41 7.91 -1.50 3.89
N ALA A 42 7.65 -2.58 4.62
CA ALA A 42 6.75 -3.64 4.16
C ALA A 42 5.30 -3.12 4.00
N SER A 43 4.81 -2.31 4.96
CA SER A 43 3.52 -1.64 4.89
C SER A 43 3.44 -0.70 3.67
N ASP A 44 4.46 0.14 3.46
CA ASP A 44 4.52 1.05 2.31
C ASP A 44 4.50 0.28 0.99
N THR A 45 5.23 -0.84 0.94
CA THR A 45 5.26 -1.73 -0.24
C THR A 45 3.90 -2.37 -0.48
N TYR A 46 3.18 -2.76 0.57
CA TYR A 46 1.82 -3.30 0.48
C TYR A 46 0.83 -2.29 -0.07
N LEU A 47 0.88 -1.06 0.44
CA LEU A 47 0.04 0.04 -0.05
C LEU A 47 0.36 0.39 -1.50
N ALA A 48 1.65 0.43 -1.87
CA ALA A 48 2.12 0.64 -3.25
C ALA A 48 1.80 -0.54 -4.20
N ALA A 49 1.51 -1.72 -3.66
CA ALA A 49 0.99 -2.86 -4.40
C ALA A 49 -0.56 -2.86 -4.46
N ASN A 50 -1.21 -1.75 -4.09
CA ASN A 50 -2.68 -1.64 -4.02
C ASN A 50 -3.32 -2.76 -3.19
N GLY A 51 -2.67 -3.17 -2.09
CA GLY A 51 -3.18 -4.20 -1.20
C GLY A 51 -3.15 -5.63 -1.78
N ASP A 52 -2.54 -5.84 -2.95
CA ASP A 52 -2.31 -7.19 -3.47
C ASP A 52 -1.25 -7.90 -2.62
N SER A 53 -1.69 -8.90 -1.86
CA SER A 53 -0.85 -9.67 -0.95
C SER A 53 0.25 -10.45 -1.69
N ALA A 54 -0.04 -11.03 -2.86
CA ALA A 54 0.95 -11.81 -3.61
C ALA A 54 2.03 -10.90 -4.21
N MET A 55 1.61 -9.76 -4.76
CA MET A 55 2.52 -8.77 -5.32
C MET A 55 3.39 -8.11 -4.25
N ALA A 56 2.80 -7.72 -3.12
CA ALA A 56 3.53 -7.14 -1.98
C ALA A 56 4.57 -8.11 -1.43
N ARG A 57 4.19 -9.38 -1.22
CA ARG A 57 5.08 -10.43 -0.73
C ARG A 57 6.30 -10.61 -1.62
N ASN A 58 6.10 -10.71 -2.93
CA ASN A 58 7.21 -10.85 -3.89
C ASN A 58 8.14 -9.62 -3.90
N ARG A 59 7.58 -8.42 -3.78
CA ARG A 59 8.37 -7.17 -3.73
C ARG A 59 9.19 -7.07 -2.44
N VAL A 60 8.60 -7.33 -1.29
CA VAL A 60 9.31 -7.34 0.01
C VAL A 60 10.37 -8.43 0.03
N ALA A 61 10.05 -9.64 -0.45
CA ALA A 61 11.01 -10.73 -0.55
C ALA A 61 12.23 -10.34 -1.40
N PHE A 62 11.99 -9.66 -2.54
CA PHE A 62 13.05 -9.15 -3.39
C PHE A 62 13.89 -8.05 -2.72
N GLU A 63 13.25 -7.09 -2.04
CA GLU A 63 13.94 -6.01 -1.32
C GLU A 63 14.86 -6.57 -0.23
N VAL A 64 14.32 -7.44 0.63
CA VAL A 64 15.06 -8.06 1.73
C VAL A 64 16.22 -8.90 1.18
N ARG A 65 15.97 -9.72 0.14
CA ARG A 65 17.03 -10.50 -0.51
C ARG A 65 18.14 -9.60 -1.05
N SER A 66 17.79 -8.49 -1.68
CA SER A 66 18.76 -7.54 -2.23
C SER A 66 19.58 -6.88 -1.13
N TYR A 67 18.95 -6.50 0.00
CA TYR A 67 19.64 -5.99 1.18
C TYR A 67 20.72 -6.95 1.70
N PHE A 68 20.45 -8.25 1.75
CA PHE A 68 21.44 -9.24 2.18
C PHE A 68 22.52 -9.58 1.14
N LEU A 69 22.21 -9.48 -0.15
CA LEU A 69 23.17 -9.81 -1.21
C LEU A 69 24.06 -8.64 -1.63
N GLN A 70 23.60 -7.42 -1.43
CA GLN A 70 24.27 -6.20 -1.91
C GLN A 70 24.65 -5.26 -0.76
N GLY A 71 24.05 -5.41 0.41
CA GLY A 71 24.34 -4.57 1.56
C GLY A 71 25.67 -4.93 2.21
N ASP A 72 26.45 -3.92 2.54
CA ASP A 72 27.64 -4.06 3.39
C ASP A 72 27.21 -4.24 4.85
N LEU A 73 26.76 -5.45 5.18
CA LEU A 73 26.31 -5.78 6.52
C LEU A 73 27.50 -5.94 7.46
N VAL A 74 27.59 -5.06 8.44
CA VAL A 74 28.62 -5.08 9.47
C VAL A 74 28.07 -5.63 10.78
N GLN A 75 28.97 -6.17 11.61
CA GLN A 75 28.61 -6.59 12.96
C GLN A 75 28.18 -5.39 13.80
N GLU A 76 27.17 -5.59 14.65
CA GLU A 76 26.60 -4.53 15.48
C GLU A 76 26.70 -4.91 16.96
N HIS A 77 26.80 -3.92 17.84
CA HIS A 77 26.72 -4.09 19.29
C HIS A 77 25.41 -3.48 19.78
N LEU A 78 24.54 -4.31 20.35
CA LEU A 78 23.19 -3.92 20.75
C LEU A 78 22.96 -4.25 22.22
N ALA A 79 22.30 -3.35 22.94
CA ALA A 79 21.85 -3.61 24.30
C ALA A 79 20.67 -4.60 24.24
N GLN A 80 20.79 -5.74 24.92
CA GLN A 80 19.73 -6.74 25.04
C GLN A 80 19.47 -7.09 26.50
N TRP A 81 18.21 -7.36 26.79
CA TRP A 81 17.79 -7.91 28.08
C TRP A 81 18.24 -9.36 28.18
N ARG A 82 18.99 -9.67 29.24
CA ARG A 82 19.38 -11.05 29.51
C ARG A 82 18.24 -11.77 30.21
N PRO A 83 17.81 -12.95 29.74
CA PRO A 83 16.80 -13.73 30.45
C PRO A 83 17.25 -14.02 31.88
N GLY A 84 16.46 -13.59 32.87
CA GLY A 84 16.72 -13.80 34.30
C GLY A 84 17.55 -12.72 35.00
N PHE A 85 17.86 -11.58 34.36
CA PHE A 85 18.57 -10.46 34.98
C PHE A 85 17.82 -9.13 34.79
N GLU A 86 17.95 -8.22 35.76
CA GLU A 86 17.38 -6.86 35.72
C GLU A 86 18.28 -5.84 34.98
N SER A 87 19.35 -6.27 34.32
CA SER A 87 20.29 -5.39 33.63
C SER A 87 20.39 -5.68 32.13
N LEU A 88 20.63 -4.60 31.37
CA LEU A 88 20.94 -4.64 29.95
C LEU A 88 22.40 -5.04 29.74
N GLU A 89 22.65 -6.01 28.87
CA GLU A 89 24.00 -6.40 28.43
C GLU A 89 24.21 -5.97 26.98
N THR A 90 25.39 -5.46 26.64
CA THR A 90 25.75 -5.17 25.26
C THR A 90 26.23 -6.45 24.58
N VAL A 91 25.42 -6.97 23.66
CA VAL A 91 25.69 -8.20 22.91
C VAL A 91 26.15 -7.84 21.50
N GLN A 92 27.15 -8.55 21.01
CA GLN A 92 27.57 -8.44 19.61
C GLN A 92 26.71 -9.34 18.73
N VAL A 93 26.01 -8.76 17.76
CA VAL A 93 25.17 -9.47 16.80
C VAL A 93 25.89 -9.52 15.46
N THR A 94 25.98 -10.71 14.88
CA THR A 94 26.66 -10.94 13.59
C THR A 94 25.63 -11.18 12.48
N PRO A 95 25.76 -10.53 11.31
CA PRO A 95 24.84 -10.75 10.21
C PRO A 95 24.95 -12.18 9.66
N PRO A 96 23.84 -12.77 9.20
CA PRO A 96 23.87 -14.05 8.52
C PRO A 96 24.69 -13.93 7.23
N LYS A 97 25.53 -14.93 6.97
CA LYS A 97 26.32 -15.02 5.74
C LYS A 97 25.42 -15.49 4.59
N VAL A 98 24.74 -14.54 3.95
CA VAL A 98 23.98 -14.78 2.72
C VAL A 98 24.87 -14.45 1.53
N SER A 99 24.99 -15.37 0.59
CA SER A 99 25.74 -15.24 -0.66
C SER A 99 24.85 -15.63 -1.84
N PRO A 100 25.21 -15.26 -3.08
CA PRO A 100 24.47 -15.70 -4.25
C PRO A 100 24.29 -17.23 -4.33
N SER A 101 25.27 -17.99 -3.84
CA SER A 101 25.27 -19.45 -3.84
C SER A 101 24.34 -20.09 -2.80
N ASN A 102 24.03 -19.40 -1.69
CA ASN A 102 23.17 -19.95 -0.64
C ASN A 102 21.83 -19.24 -0.48
N ALA A 103 21.62 -18.10 -1.15
CA ALA A 103 20.39 -17.32 -1.07
C ALA A 103 19.15 -18.10 -1.55
N ALA A 104 19.31 -19.09 -2.41
CA ALA A 104 18.21 -19.96 -2.83
C ALA A 104 17.65 -20.84 -1.70
N TYR A 105 18.41 -21.06 -0.62
CA TYR A 105 17.98 -21.85 0.54
C TYR A 105 17.29 -21.00 1.61
N VAL A 106 17.18 -19.69 1.41
CA VAL A 106 16.38 -18.83 2.27
C VAL A 106 14.97 -18.76 1.72
N ASP A 107 13.99 -19.03 2.57
CA ASP A 107 12.59 -18.84 2.25
C ASP A 107 12.25 -17.34 2.37
N TRP A 108 12.55 -16.59 1.32
CA TRP A 108 12.29 -15.14 1.27
C TRP A 108 10.81 -14.81 1.34
N VAL A 109 9.94 -15.73 0.93
CA VAL A 109 8.49 -15.59 0.97
C VAL A 109 8.02 -15.60 2.41
N ARG A 110 8.49 -16.55 3.22
CA ARG A 110 8.26 -16.59 4.67
C ARG A 110 8.82 -15.36 5.38
N VAL A 111 10.01 -14.89 4.99
CA VAL A 111 10.62 -13.68 5.56
C VAL A 111 9.75 -12.45 5.27
N ALA A 112 9.28 -12.31 4.04
CA ALA A 112 8.38 -11.23 3.64
C ALA A 112 7.05 -11.29 4.39
N ASP A 113 6.44 -12.47 4.49
CA ASP A 113 5.20 -12.70 5.25
C ASP A 113 5.34 -12.19 6.69
N TYR A 114 6.43 -12.53 7.38
CA TYR A 114 6.67 -12.09 8.75
C TYR A 114 6.71 -10.56 8.91
N LEU A 115 7.31 -9.86 7.94
CA LEU A 115 7.35 -8.39 7.95
C LEU A 115 5.97 -7.80 7.64
N LEU A 116 5.25 -8.40 6.68
CA LEU A 116 3.91 -8.00 6.27
C LEU A 116 2.82 -8.33 7.29
N LEU A 117 3.11 -9.14 8.32
CA LEU A 117 2.20 -9.29 9.46
C LEU A 117 1.85 -7.95 10.13
N GLY A 118 2.69 -6.92 9.99
CA GLY A 118 2.37 -5.56 10.43
C GLY A 118 1.11 -4.96 9.78
N VAL A 119 0.69 -5.47 8.62
CA VAL A 119 -0.53 -5.04 7.88
C VAL A 119 -1.58 -6.15 7.76
N ALA A 120 -1.42 -7.25 8.51
CA ALA A 120 -2.40 -8.33 8.60
C ALA A 120 -3.59 -7.99 9.52
N SER A 121 -3.58 -6.81 10.14
CA SER A 121 -4.71 -6.22 10.85
C SER A 121 -5.02 -4.84 10.28
N PRO A 122 -6.23 -4.29 10.54
CA PRO A 122 -6.50 -2.88 10.28
C PRO A 122 -5.44 -2.02 10.96
N THR A 123 -4.81 -1.14 10.19
CA THR A 123 -3.82 -0.18 10.67
C THR A 123 -4.20 1.22 10.20
N ASP A 124 -3.82 2.25 10.95
CA ASP A 124 -4.10 3.65 10.58
C ASP A 124 -3.69 3.98 9.14
N PRO A 125 -2.52 3.55 8.61
CA PRO A 125 -2.15 3.81 7.21
C PRO A 125 -3.10 3.13 6.20
N LEU A 126 -3.57 1.91 6.49
CA LEU A 126 -4.51 1.19 5.63
C LEU A 126 -5.89 1.86 5.65
N GLU A 127 -6.33 2.35 6.80
CA GLU A 127 -7.57 3.10 6.95
C GLU A 127 -7.51 4.44 6.24
N GLN A 128 -6.42 5.20 6.42
CA GLN A 128 -6.18 6.45 5.70
C GLN A 128 -6.16 6.23 4.18
N ALA A 129 -5.50 5.18 3.69
CA ALA A 129 -5.48 4.85 2.27
C ALA A 129 -6.87 4.50 1.73
N ASN A 130 -7.72 3.85 2.53
CA ASN A 130 -9.10 3.56 2.18
C ASN A 130 -9.99 4.82 2.20
N GLN A 131 -9.82 5.71 3.18
CA GLN A 131 -10.51 7.00 3.25
C GLN A 131 -10.15 7.90 2.06
N GLN A 132 -8.86 7.92 1.67
CA GLN A 132 -8.39 8.65 0.51
C GLN A 132 -9.04 8.12 -0.78
N ARG A 133 -9.09 6.80 -0.97
CA ARG A 133 -9.77 6.17 -2.11
C ARG A 133 -11.25 6.53 -2.17
N GLU A 134 -11.93 6.52 -1.02
CA GLU A 134 -13.34 6.91 -0.95
C GLU A 134 -13.51 8.39 -1.33
N THR A 135 -12.65 9.28 -0.84
CA THR A 135 -12.68 10.71 -1.16
C THR A 135 -12.45 10.97 -2.65
N GLU A 136 -11.49 10.27 -3.26
CA GLU A 136 -11.22 10.31 -4.70
C GLU A 136 -12.43 9.80 -5.50
N PHE A 137 -13.04 8.70 -5.06
CA PHE A 137 -14.25 8.15 -5.68
C PHE A 137 -15.43 9.14 -5.60
N GLN A 138 -15.67 9.75 -4.44
CA GLN A 138 -16.71 10.76 -4.27
C GLN A 138 -16.48 11.98 -5.17
N THR A 139 -15.23 12.41 -5.32
CA THR A 139 -14.84 13.48 -6.23
C THR A 139 -15.12 13.10 -7.69
N ALA A 140 -14.76 11.88 -8.09
CA ALA A 140 -15.01 11.35 -9.43
C ALA A 140 -16.52 11.24 -9.72
N ILE A 141 -17.32 10.78 -8.74
CA ILE A 141 -18.78 10.71 -8.82
C ILE A 141 -19.39 12.10 -8.97
N GLY A 142 -18.94 13.09 -8.18
CA GLY A 142 -19.41 14.47 -8.30
C GLY A 142 -19.14 15.05 -9.70
N SER A 143 -17.93 14.84 -10.21
CA SER A 143 -17.56 15.23 -11.58
C SER A 143 -18.39 14.51 -12.64
N TRP A 144 -18.66 13.22 -12.47
CA TRP A 144 -19.53 12.45 -13.37
C TRP A 144 -20.97 12.99 -13.37
N ARG A 145 -21.56 13.28 -12.20
CA ARG A 145 -22.90 13.88 -12.10
C ARG A 145 -22.99 15.19 -12.88
N ILE A 146 -22.02 16.11 -12.68
CA ILE A 146 -21.99 17.38 -13.41
C ILE A 146 -21.92 17.15 -14.92
N ARG A 147 -21.05 16.25 -15.38
CA ARG A 147 -20.92 15.91 -16.80
C ARG A 147 -22.19 15.28 -17.37
N GLN A 148 -22.91 14.49 -16.57
CA GLN A 148 -24.18 13.88 -16.99
C GLN A 148 -25.28 14.93 -17.21
N VAL A 149 -25.35 15.97 -16.36
CA VAL A 149 -26.25 17.12 -16.56
C VAL A 149 -25.92 17.84 -17.87
N VAL A 150 -24.64 18.15 -18.08
CA VAL A 150 -24.18 18.84 -19.30
C VAL A 150 -24.44 18.01 -20.56
N TYR A 151 -24.18 16.70 -20.51
CA TYR A 151 -24.49 15.77 -21.59
C TYR A 151 -25.98 15.78 -21.93
N SER A 152 -26.85 15.63 -20.92
CA SER A 152 -28.30 15.62 -21.10
C SER A 152 -28.80 16.94 -21.70
N GLY A 153 -28.25 18.07 -21.24
CA GLY A 153 -28.56 19.39 -21.78
C GLY A 153 -28.11 19.57 -23.22
N ALA A 154 -26.89 19.14 -23.56
CA ALA A 154 -26.37 19.23 -24.91
C ALA A 154 -27.13 18.30 -25.89
N ALA A 155 -27.55 17.12 -25.43
CA ALA A 155 -28.41 16.22 -26.19
C ALA A 155 -29.77 16.88 -26.49
N ALA A 156 -30.37 17.52 -25.49
CA ALA A 156 -31.63 18.25 -25.65
C ALA A 156 -31.50 19.43 -26.63
N ILE A 157 -30.41 20.21 -26.56
CA ILE A 157 -30.13 21.31 -27.50
C ILE A 157 -29.92 20.80 -28.93
N ARG A 158 -29.27 19.64 -29.10
CA ARG A 158 -29.10 19.05 -30.45
C ARG A 158 -30.42 18.56 -31.04
N ALA A 159 -31.37 18.15 -30.20
CA ALA A 159 -32.72 17.79 -30.63
C ALA A 159 -33.58 19.02 -30.96
N ASP A 160 -33.40 20.12 -30.22
CA ASP A 160 -34.08 21.41 -30.44
C ASP A 160 -33.14 22.57 -30.11
N ASN A 161 -32.61 23.23 -31.15
CA ASN A 161 -31.57 24.25 -31.02
C ASN A 161 -32.11 25.59 -30.47
N ASP A 162 -33.40 25.85 -30.62
CA ASP A 162 -34.05 27.12 -30.25
C ASP A 162 -34.63 27.09 -28.83
N LEU A 163 -34.46 25.98 -28.11
CA LEU A 163 -35.01 25.77 -26.78
C LEU A 163 -34.46 26.82 -25.79
N PRO A 164 -35.30 27.63 -25.11
CA PRO A 164 -34.83 28.67 -24.18
C PRO A 164 -34.13 28.12 -22.94
N ASP A 165 -33.20 28.88 -22.36
CA ASP A 165 -32.40 28.44 -21.19
C ASP A 165 -33.27 28.09 -19.97
N GLU A 166 -34.33 28.86 -19.72
CA GLU A 166 -35.24 28.63 -18.59
C GLU A 166 -36.03 27.32 -18.75
N VAL A 167 -36.46 27.03 -19.97
CA VAL A 167 -37.18 25.79 -20.32
C VAL A 167 -36.23 24.59 -20.24
N LEU A 168 -35.01 24.73 -20.74
CA LEU A 168 -33.99 23.69 -20.66
C LEU A 168 -33.61 23.38 -19.21
N LEU A 169 -33.47 24.40 -18.37
CA LEU A 169 -33.21 24.24 -16.94
C LEU A 169 -34.36 23.53 -16.22
N ALA A 170 -35.61 23.94 -16.48
CA ALA A 170 -36.79 23.30 -15.89
C ALA A 170 -36.83 21.81 -16.25
N ARG A 171 -36.64 21.48 -17.54
CA ARG A 171 -36.58 20.10 -18.02
C ARG A 171 -35.45 19.30 -17.39
N LEU A 172 -34.24 19.86 -17.31
CA LEU A 172 -33.11 19.17 -16.70
C LEU A 172 -33.30 18.95 -15.20
N LYS A 173 -34.03 19.82 -14.51
CA LYS A 173 -34.34 19.66 -13.08
C LYS A 173 -35.31 18.53 -12.77
N GLU A 174 -36.06 18.04 -13.77
CA GLU A 174 -36.91 16.84 -13.62
C GLU A 174 -36.05 15.60 -13.37
N ASP A 175 -34.94 15.46 -14.11
CA ASP A 175 -34.02 14.32 -14.00
C ASP A 175 -32.82 14.60 -13.07
N HIS A 176 -32.42 15.86 -12.94
CA HIS A 176 -31.24 16.31 -12.22
C HIS A 176 -31.58 17.53 -11.33
N PRO A 177 -32.10 17.33 -10.11
CA PRO A 177 -32.60 18.41 -9.25
C PRO A 177 -31.61 19.55 -8.97
N ASP A 178 -30.31 19.23 -8.92
CA ASP A 178 -29.22 20.17 -8.66
C ASP A 178 -28.74 20.93 -9.92
N ALA A 179 -29.41 20.75 -11.06
CA ALA A 179 -29.05 21.45 -12.30
C ALA A 179 -29.11 22.98 -12.11
N SER A 180 -28.11 23.66 -12.66
CA SER A 180 -27.93 25.11 -12.53
C SER A 180 -27.73 25.77 -13.89
N MET A 181 -27.87 27.11 -13.94
CA MET A 181 -27.59 27.90 -15.15
C MET A 181 -26.15 27.77 -15.64
N ALA A 182 -25.19 27.44 -14.77
CA ALA A 182 -23.81 27.17 -15.18
C ALA A 182 -23.74 25.91 -16.07
N ASN A 183 -24.50 24.86 -15.72
CA ASN A 183 -24.58 23.63 -16.52
C ASN A 183 -25.19 23.90 -17.90
N ILE A 184 -26.19 24.79 -17.97
CA ILE A 184 -26.86 25.19 -19.24
C ILE A 184 -25.88 25.88 -20.19
N LYS A 185 -25.13 26.87 -19.68
CA LYS A 185 -24.14 27.60 -20.47
C LYS A 185 -23.08 26.67 -21.04
N GLU A 186 -22.61 25.73 -20.22
CA GLU A 186 -21.64 24.73 -20.63
C GLU A 186 -22.23 23.74 -21.64
N ALA A 187 -23.48 23.28 -21.46
CA ALA A 187 -24.18 22.44 -22.43
C ALA A 187 -24.31 23.12 -23.80
N ARG A 188 -24.62 24.42 -23.84
CA ARG A 188 -24.64 25.19 -25.10
C ARG A 188 -23.26 25.35 -25.73
N ARG A 189 -22.20 25.46 -24.93
CA ARG A 189 -20.82 25.49 -25.43
C ARG A 189 -20.49 24.16 -26.11
N VAL A 190 -20.70 23.05 -25.40
CA VAL A 190 -20.46 21.69 -25.90
C VAL A 190 -21.31 21.36 -27.13
N ALA A 191 -22.57 21.78 -27.17
CA ALA A 191 -23.43 21.58 -28.32
C ALA A 191 -22.91 22.30 -29.58
N ARG A 192 -22.39 23.55 -29.43
CA ARG A 192 -21.84 24.37 -30.51
C ARG A 192 -20.48 23.90 -31.01
N ASP A 193 -19.65 23.30 -30.15
CA ASP A 193 -18.31 22.81 -30.50
C ASP A 193 -18.35 21.66 -31.54
N GLY A 194 -19.52 21.11 -31.87
CA GLY A 194 -19.73 20.19 -33.01
C GLY A 194 -19.13 18.79 -32.83
N GLN A 195 -18.44 18.52 -31.73
CA GLN A 195 -17.89 17.19 -31.43
C GLN A 195 -18.99 16.14 -31.20
N PRO A 196 -18.77 14.86 -31.54
CA PRO A 196 -19.71 13.80 -31.19
C PRO A 196 -19.99 13.80 -29.68
N LEU A 197 -21.27 13.68 -29.31
CA LEU A 197 -21.69 13.72 -27.92
C LEU A 197 -21.51 12.33 -27.30
N GLU A 198 -20.49 12.16 -26.46
CA GLU A 198 -20.26 10.91 -25.75
C GLU A 198 -20.87 10.96 -24.34
N ALA A 199 -21.60 9.91 -23.97
CA ALA A 199 -22.14 9.80 -22.62
C ALA A 199 -21.00 9.61 -21.62
N PRO A 200 -20.97 10.38 -20.51
CA PRO A 200 -19.90 10.25 -19.52
C PRO A 200 -20.00 8.90 -18.82
N ARG A 201 -18.87 8.21 -18.73
CA ARG A 201 -18.79 6.91 -18.05
C ARG A 201 -18.86 7.10 -16.55
N GLN A 202 -19.76 6.35 -15.90
CA GLN A 202 -19.86 6.33 -14.45
C GLN A 202 -18.57 5.73 -13.86
N PRO A 203 -17.96 6.38 -12.85
CA PRO A 203 -16.79 5.82 -12.20
C PRO A 203 -17.18 4.56 -11.42
N VAL A 204 -16.29 3.58 -11.44
CA VAL A 204 -16.46 2.33 -10.67
C VAL A 204 -16.14 2.62 -9.20
N PRO A 205 -16.92 2.07 -8.25
CA PRO A 205 -16.61 2.16 -6.82
C PRO A 205 -15.17 1.73 -6.55
N ALA A 206 -14.47 2.52 -5.71
CA ALA A 206 -13.13 2.14 -5.30
C ALA A 206 -13.20 0.84 -4.49
N ALA A 207 -12.50 -0.19 -4.94
CA ALA A 207 -12.34 -1.41 -4.14
C ALA A 207 -11.56 -1.05 -2.87
N ARG A 208 -12.08 -1.48 -1.72
CA ARG A 208 -11.39 -1.32 -0.45
C ARG A 208 -10.11 -2.17 -0.47
N LEU A 209 -9.02 -1.61 0.03
CA LEU A 209 -7.86 -2.41 0.37
C LEU A 209 -8.21 -3.33 1.53
N GLU A 210 -8.07 -4.61 1.29
CA GLU A 210 -8.19 -5.64 2.31
C GLU A 210 -6.96 -5.62 3.22
N VAL A 211 -7.02 -6.40 4.30
CA VAL A 211 -5.84 -6.65 5.12
C VAL A 211 -4.95 -7.68 4.43
N TYR A 212 -3.66 -7.62 4.72
CA TYR A 212 -2.71 -8.58 4.18
C TYR A 212 -3.07 -10.02 4.56
N GLN A 213 -3.00 -10.92 3.58
CA GLN A 213 -3.24 -12.35 3.76
C GLN A 213 -1.90 -13.11 3.76
N PRO A 214 -1.42 -13.60 4.92
CA PRO A 214 -0.22 -14.43 5.00
C PRO A 214 -0.45 -15.81 4.36
N LEU A 215 0.64 -16.44 3.89
CA LEU A 215 0.66 -17.85 3.49
C LEU A 215 1.19 -18.75 4.62
N TYR A 216 2.13 -18.24 5.42
CA TYR A 216 2.88 -19.03 6.40
C TYR A 216 2.42 -18.85 7.86
N PHE A 217 1.51 -17.91 8.15
CA PHE A 217 1.15 -17.50 9.52
C PHE A 217 -0.36 -17.37 9.69
#